data_AF-A0A938Q2X3-F1
#
_entry.id   AF-A0A938Q2X3-F1
#
_cell.length_a   1.000
_cell.length_b   1.000
_cell.length_c   1.000
_cell.angle_alpha   90.00
_cell.angle_beta   90.00
_cell.angle_gamma   90.00
#
_symmetry.space_group_name_H-M   'P 1'
#
loop_
_entity.id
_entity.type
_entity.pdbx_description
1 polymer ?
#
loop_
_entity_poly.entity_id
_entity_poly.type
_entity_poly.pdbx_seq_one_letter_code
_entity_poly.pdbx_strand_id
1 'polypeptide(L)'
;MTARTLPARPRAERALKALVFVGASIPIVLLIAGIAGVAGQSLGPNPIREMLHITGKTALNLLMITLMVTPVRVASGWVVVQSVRRTLGLFVFAYALLHFLIYAVLELDLDFSDLGREIVGRPFIIVGMVALLALIPLAVTSTNRMMRKLGRRWQTLHQLIYPIAILGVWHYYWQVKADVREPLIYAGLLAALMGYRIWLRRRRSSP
;
A
#
# COMPACT_ATOMS: atom_id res chain seq x y z
N MET A 1 6.77 -17.32 29.93
CA MET A 1 6.03 -18.18 28.97
C MET A 1 6.59 -17.96 27.57
N THR A 2 7.58 -18.75 27.18
CA THR A 2 8.27 -18.66 25.88
C THR A 2 7.42 -19.33 24.81
N ALA A 3 6.73 -18.54 23.97
CA ALA A 3 6.03 -19.06 22.80
C ALA A 3 7.06 -19.76 21.90
N ARG A 4 6.99 -21.10 21.85
CA ARG A 4 7.82 -21.95 21.00
C ARG A 4 7.49 -21.62 19.54
N THR A 5 8.32 -20.79 18.92
CA THR A 5 8.17 -20.44 17.50
C THR A 5 8.44 -21.69 16.67
N LEU A 6 7.39 -22.26 16.08
CA LEU A 6 7.53 -23.37 15.14
C LEU A 6 8.33 -22.89 13.92
N PRO A 7 9.39 -23.60 13.49
CA PRO A 7 10.14 -23.23 12.30
C PRO A 7 9.20 -23.24 11.09
N ALA A 8 9.26 -22.19 10.26
CA ALA A 8 8.43 -22.07 9.07
C ALA A 8 8.71 -23.25 8.13
N ARG A 9 7.67 -24.04 7.80
CA ARG A 9 7.78 -25.11 6.82
C ARG A 9 7.95 -24.47 5.43
N PRO A 10 9.01 -24.76 4.65
CA PRO A 10 9.29 -24.09 3.37
C PRO A 10 8.13 -24.11 2.37
N ARG A 11 7.29 -25.15 2.41
CA ARG A 11 6.07 -25.25 1.59
C ARG A 11 5.01 -24.21 1.96
N ALA A 12 4.79 -23.97 3.26
CA ALA A 12 3.81 -23.00 3.74
C ALA A 12 4.21 -21.56 3.38
N GLU A 13 5.51 -21.25 3.43
CA GLU A 13 6.01 -19.94 3.01
C GLU A 13 5.77 -19.68 1.52
N ARG A 14 6.11 -20.65 0.67
CA ARG A 14 5.89 -20.54 -0.79
C ARG A 14 4.41 -20.41 -1.12
N ALA A 15 3.56 -21.23 -0.49
CA ALA A 15 2.11 -21.16 -0.67
C ALA A 15 1.57 -19.79 -0.28
N LEU A 16 1.95 -19.24 0.88
CA LEU A 16 1.50 -17.94 1.33
C LEU A 16 1.95 -16.81 0.39
N LYS A 17 3.20 -16.85 -0.08
CA LYS A 17 3.70 -15.89 -1.08
C LYS A 17 2.93 -15.97 -2.39
N ALA A 18 2.64 -17.17 -2.89
CA ALA A 18 1.85 -17.37 -4.10
C ALA A 18 0.43 -16.85 -3.92
N LEU A 19 -0.23 -17.16 -2.81
CA LEU A 19 -1.58 -16.67 -2.49
C LEU A 19 -1.64 -15.14 -2.43
N VAL A 20 -0.67 -14.51 -1.75
CA VAL A 20 -0.59 -13.05 -1.68
C VAL A 20 -0.32 -12.44 -3.05
N PHE A 21 0.55 -13.05 -3.85
CA PHE A 21 0.84 -12.57 -5.20
C PHE A 21 -0.40 -12.64 -6.08
N VAL A 22 -1.06 -13.80 -6.15
CA VAL A 22 -2.29 -14.01 -6.90
C VAL A 22 -3.37 -13.05 -6.42
N GLY A 23 -3.61 -12.97 -5.11
CA GLY A 23 -4.61 -12.09 -4.53
C GLY A 23 -4.36 -10.61 -4.82
N ALA A 24 -3.11 -10.16 -4.72
CA ALA A 24 -2.74 -8.78 -5.05
C ALA A 24 -2.81 -8.50 -6.57
N SER A 25 -2.74 -9.53 -7.42
CA SER A 25 -2.94 -9.40 -8.87
C SER A 25 -4.41 -9.43 -9.30
N ILE A 26 -5.36 -9.81 -8.44
CA ILE A 26 -6.79 -9.87 -8.81
C ILE A 26 -7.31 -8.52 -9.34
N PRO A 27 -7.08 -7.37 -8.65
CA PRO A 27 -7.64 -6.10 -9.12
C PRO A 27 -7.14 -5.68 -10.50
N ILE A 28 -5.86 -5.90 -10.81
CA ILE A 28 -5.33 -5.58 -12.15
C ILE A 28 -5.90 -6.52 -13.22
N VAL A 29 -6.12 -7.79 -12.91
CA VAL A 29 -6.74 -8.74 -13.86
C VAL A 29 -8.19 -8.33 -14.14
N LEU A 30 -8.96 -7.97 -13.12
CA LEU A 30 -10.33 -7.49 -13.27
C LEU A 30 -10.39 -6.16 -14.04
N LEU A 31 -9.46 -5.25 -13.77
CA LEU A 31 -9.34 -3.99 -14.50
C LEU A 31 -9.07 -4.23 -15.99
N ILE A 32 -8.14 -5.13 -16.33
CA ILE A 32 -7.87 -5.51 -17.73
C ILE A 32 -9.09 -6.17 -18.37
N ALA A 33 -9.79 -7.07 -17.66
CA ALA A 33 -11.01 -7.70 -18.16
C ALA A 33 -12.11 -6.67 -18.46
N GLY A 34 -12.30 -5.68 -17.58
CA GLY A 34 -13.25 -4.58 -17.76
C GLY A 34 -12.88 -3.64 -18.92
N ILE A 35 -11.60 -3.39 -19.17
CA ILE A 35 -11.14 -2.65 -20.35
C ILE A 35 -11.40 -3.43 -21.64
N ALA A 36 -11.12 -4.73 -21.63
CA ALA A 36 -11.22 -5.59 -22.81
C ALA A 36 -12.65 -6.09 -23.09
N GLY A 37 -13.64 -5.76 -22.26
CA GLY A 37 -15.02 -6.22 -22.45
C GLY A 37 -15.22 -7.71 -22.17
N VAL A 38 -14.29 -8.36 -21.47
CA VAL A 38 -14.30 -9.82 -21.27
C VAL A 38 -15.52 -10.21 -20.44
N ALA A 39 -16.25 -11.21 -20.93
CA ALA A 39 -17.48 -11.71 -20.30
C ALA A 39 -18.53 -10.61 -20.03
N GLY A 40 -18.56 -9.56 -20.87
CA GLY A 40 -19.51 -8.45 -20.75
C GLY A 40 -19.19 -7.47 -19.62
N GLN A 41 -18.00 -7.56 -19.00
CA GLN A 41 -17.56 -6.56 -18.04
C GLN A 41 -17.29 -5.22 -18.74
N SER A 42 -17.55 -4.12 -18.02
CA SER A 42 -17.25 -2.77 -18.47
C SER A 42 -16.85 -1.93 -17.26
N LEU A 43 -15.94 -0.98 -17.46
CA LEU A 43 -15.59 0.04 -16.46
C LEU A 43 -16.65 1.14 -16.32
N GLY A 44 -17.77 1.01 -17.04
CA GLY A 44 -18.87 1.96 -16.98
C GLY A 44 -18.62 3.25 -17.77
N PRO A 45 -19.43 4.30 -17.50
CA PRO A 45 -19.44 5.51 -18.33
C PRO A 45 -18.17 6.37 -18.26
N ASN A 46 -17.41 6.27 -17.17
CA ASN A 46 -16.17 7.01 -17.00
C ASN A 46 -15.03 6.03 -16.62
N PRO A 47 -14.42 5.37 -17.63
CA PRO A 47 -13.46 4.29 -17.40
C PRO A 47 -12.19 4.80 -16.71
N ILE A 48 -11.69 5.98 -17.05
CA ILE A 48 -10.45 6.54 -16.45
C ILE A 48 -10.65 6.77 -14.95
N ARG A 49 -11.80 7.35 -14.56
CA ARG A 49 -12.13 7.57 -13.15
C ARG A 49 -12.24 6.27 -12.37
N GLU A 50 -12.82 5.23 -12.97
CA GLU A 50 -12.91 3.91 -12.34
C GLU A 50 -11.53 3.25 -12.19
N MET A 51 -10.66 3.37 -13.21
CA MET A 51 -9.26 2.92 -13.12
C MET A 51 -8.51 3.62 -11.98
N LEU A 52 -8.66 4.93 -11.84
CA LEU A 52 -8.09 5.70 -10.72
C LEU A 52 -8.62 5.22 -9.38
N HIS A 53 -9.93 4.98 -9.28
CA HIS A 53 -10.57 4.49 -8.06
C HIS A 53 -10.02 3.11 -7.65
N ILE A 54 -10.07 2.13 -8.57
CA ILE A 54 -9.62 0.75 -8.32
C ILE A 54 -8.14 0.71 -7.94
N THR A 55 -7.28 1.40 -8.69
CA THR A 55 -5.83 1.37 -8.44
C THR A 55 -5.44 2.06 -7.14
N GLY A 56 -6.02 3.23 -6.86
CA GLY A 56 -5.80 3.96 -5.61
C GLY A 56 -6.30 3.18 -4.39
N LYS A 57 -7.51 2.61 -4.48
CA LYS A 57 -8.07 1.73 -3.44
C LYS A 57 -7.23 0.51 -3.18
N THR A 58 -6.78 -0.14 -4.24
CA THR A 58 -5.96 -1.35 -4.13
C THR A 58 -4.63 -1.04 -3.46
N ALA A 59 -3.97 0.07 -3.82
CA ALA A 59 -2.76 0.51 -3.16
C ALA A 59 -2.97 0.74 -1.65
N LEU A 60 -4.06 1.43 -1.27
CA LEU A 60 -4.37 1.71 0.14
C LEU A 60 -4.71 0.44 0.92
N ASN A 61 -5.50 -0.47 0.35
CA ASN A 61 -5.83 -1.77 0.93
C ASN A 61 -4.58 -2.59 1.21
N LEU A 62 -3.72 -2.74 0.20
CA LEU A 62 -2.47 -3.48 0.33
C LEU A 62 -1.52 -2.81 1.34
N LEU A 63 -1.56 -1.49 1.47
CA LEU A 63 -0.78 -0.77 2.47
C LEU A 63 -1.27 -1.09 3.88
N MET A 64 -2.59 -1.10 4.13
CA MET A 64 -3.15 -1.52 5.41
C MET A 64 -2.81 -2.98 5.71
N ILE A 65 -2.95 -3.88 4.73
CA ILE A 65 -2.58 -5.31 4.88
C ILE A 65 -1.08 -5.45 5.20
N THR A 66 -0.21 -4.68 4.53
CA THR A 66 1.23 -4.64 4.82
C THR A 66 1.50 -4.24 6.27
N LEU A 67 0.74 -3.26 6.78
CA LEU A 67 0.82 -2.83 8.17
C LEU A 67 0.19 -3.84 9.15
N MET A 68 -0.70 -4.72 8.72
CA MET A 68 -1.26 -5.79 9.57
C MET A 68 -0.30 -6.96 9.79
N VAL A 69 0.69 -7.15 8.92
CA VAL A 69 1.66 -8.27 8.99
C VAL A 69 2.36 -8.37 10.37
N THR A 70 2.73 -7.24 10.98
CA THR A 70 3.34 -7.24 12.32
C THR A 70 2.36 -7.64 13.43
N PRO A 71 1.18 -7.00 13.57
CA PRO A 71 0.13 -7.46 14.47
C PRO A 71 -0.20 -8.93 14.34
N VAL A 72 -0.45 -9.42 13.12
CA VAL A 72 -0.81 -10.82 12.86
C VAL A 72 0.30 -11.75 13.32
N ARG A 73 1.56 -11.46 13.02
CA ARG A 73 2.69 -12.28 13.51
C ARG A 73 2.74 -12.33 15.03
N VAL A 74 2.54 -11.20 15.71
CA VAL A 74 2.65 -11.15 17.18
C VAL A 74 1.48 -11.87 17.84
N ALA A 75 0.26 -11.71 17.33
CA ALA A 75 -0.93 -12.36 17.89
C ALA A 75 -0.97 -13.87 17.62
N SER A 76 -0.60 -14.31 16.41
CA SER A 76 -0.63 -15.74 16.02
C SER A 76 0.64 -16.52 16.35
N GLY A 77 1.78 -15.83 16.53
CA GLY A 77 3.10 -16.45 16.60
C GLY A 77 3.64 -16.95 15.25
N TRP A 78 2.90 -16.81 14.15
CA TRP A 78 3.27 -17.35 12.84
C TRP A 78 4.33 -16.49 12.15
N VAL A 79 5.59 -16.89 12.30
CA VAL A 79 6.74 -16.19 11.70
C VAL A 79 6.66 -16.13 10.17
N VAL A 80 6.06 -17.13 9.54
CA VAL A 80 5.91 -17.24 8.08
C VAL A 80 5.21 -16.03 7.45
N VAL A 81 4.32 -15.35 8.19
CA VAL A 81 3.59 -14.17 7.71
C VAL A 81 4.52 -12.98 7.41
N GLN A 82 5.72 -12.92 8.01
CA GLN A 82 6.69 -11.87 7.65
C GLN A 82 7.23 -12.01 6.23
N SER A 83 7.22 -13.22 5.69
CA SER A 83 7.80 -13.52 4.38
C SER A 83 7.08 -12.82 3.22
N VAL A 84 5.80 -12.45 3.41
CA VAL A 84 4.98 -11.76 2.39
C VAL A 84 5.03 -10.24 2.48
N ARG A 85 5.62 -9.66 3.54
CA ARG A 85 5.68 -8.21 3.74
C ARG A 85 6.31 -7.49 2.56
N ARG A 86 7.38 -8.07 2.00
CA ARG A 86 8.08 -7.51 0.84
C ARG A 86 7.21 -7.53 -0.42
N THR A 87 6.54 -8.66 -0.69
CA THR A 87 5.64 -8.80 -1.84
C THR A 87 4.52 -7.77 -1.76
N LEU A 88 3.84 -7.66 -0.61
CA LEU A 88 2.79 -6.67 -0.40
C LEU A 88 3.30 -5.23 -0.62
N GLY A 89 4.44 -4.87 -0.03
CA GLY A 89 5.01 -3.53 -0.19
C GLY A 89 5.37 -3.18 -1.64
N LEU A 90 5.85 -4.15 -2.43
CA LEU A 90 6.12 -3.94 -3.85
C LEU A 90 4.82 -3.75 -4.65
N PHE A 91 3.74 -4.48 -4.32
CA PHE A 91 2.44 -4.24 -4.95
C PHE A 91 1.85 -2.88 -4.53
N VAL A 92 2.00 -2.44 -3.27
CA VAL A 92 1.62 -1.08 -2.87
C VAL A 92 2.28 -0.05 -3.77
N PHE A 93 3.59 -0.17 -3.99
CA PHE A 93 4.31 0.72 -4.90
C PHE A 93 3.82 0.59 -6.34
N ALA A 94 3.64 -0.62 -6.86
CA ALA A 94 3.19 -0.84 -8.24
C ALA A 94 1.81 -0.23 -8.50
N TYR A 95 0.84 -0.44 -7.60
CA TYR A 95 -0.49 0.15 -7.74
C TYR A 95 -0.49 1.66 -7.53
N ALA A 96 0.32 2.19 -6.61
CA ALA A 96 0.46 3.64 -6.43
C ALA A 96 1.09 4.32 -7.65
N LEU A 97 2.11 3.69 -8.25
CA LEU A 97 2.73 4.16 -9.49
C LEU A 97 1.75 4.07 -10.65
N LEU A 98 1.04 2.96 -10.80
CA LEU A 98 0.02 2.80 -11.83
C LEU A 98 -1.10 3.84 -11.68
N HIS A 99 -1.58 4.08 -10.46
CA HIS A 99 -2.56 5.12 -10.16
C HIS A 99 -2.08 6.50 -10.63
N PHE A 100 -0.83 6.85 -10.30
CA PHE A 100 -0.23 8.10 -10.77
C PHE A 100 -0.07 8.15 -12.29
N LEU A 101 0.35 7.06 -12.94
CA LEU A 101 0.51 7.01 -14.39
C LEU A 101 -0.83 7.14 -15.12
N ILE A 102 -1.90 6.52 -14.61
CA ILE A 102 -3.26 6.71 -15.13
C ILE A 102 -3.64 8.18 -15.04
N TYR A 103 -3.41 8.82 -13.89
CA TYR A 103 -3.69 10.25 -13.73
C TYR A 103 -2.86 11.10 -14.71
N ALA A 104 -1.54 10.93 -14.72
CA ALA A 104 -0.64 11.76 -15.52
C ALA A 104 -0.83 11.58 -17.04
N VAL A 105 -1.09 10.34 -17.50
CA VAL A 105 -1.16 10.02 -18.93
C VAL A 105 -2.58 10.09 -19.46
N LEU A 106 -3.58 9.61 -18.71
CA LEU A 106 -4.95 9.48 -19.22
C LEU A 106 -5.88 10.62 -18.76
N GLU A 107 -5.70 11.12 -17.54
CA GLU A 107 -6.53 12.25 -17.05
C GLU A 107 -5.92 13.60 -17.47
N LEU A 108 -4.60 13.75 -17.35
CA LEU A 108 -3.89 15.00 -17.66
C LEU A 108 -3.35 15.06 -19.10
N ASP A 109 -3.34 13.94 -19.83
CA ASP A 109 -2.76 13.84 -21.19
C ASP A 109 -1.30 14.34 -21.29
N LEU A 110 -0.55 14.28 -20.18
CA LEU A 110 0.78 14.86 -20.03
C LEU A 110 0.86 16.38 -20.33
N ASP A 111 -0.26 17.09 -20.33
CA ASP A 111 -0.29 18.53 -20.49
C ASP A 111 0.05 19.23 -19.15
N PHE A 112 1.35 19.40 -18.92
CA PHE A 112 1.85 20.08 -17.73
C PHE A 112 1.73 21.61 -17.81
N SER A 113 1.22 22.17 -18.91
CA SER A 113 1.11 23.63 -19.08
C SER A 113 0.10 24.25 -18.09
N ASP A 114 -0.92 23.49 -17.69
CA ASP A 114 -1.91 23.88 -16.68
C ASP A 114 -1.68 23.24 -15.30
N LEU A 115 -0.56 22.52 -15.11
CA LEU A 115 -0.21 21.84 -13.85
C LEU A 115 -0.29 22.80 -12.64
N GLY A 116 0.12 24.06 -12.82
CA GLY A 116 0.02 25.08 -11.78
C GLY A 116 -1.41 25.40 -11.34
N ARG A 117 -2.36 25.52 -12.30
CA ARG A 117 -3.78 25.76 -12.00
C ARG A 117 -4.42 24.53 -11.37
N GLU A 118 -4.06 23.34 -11.83
CA GLU A 118 -4.62 22.10 -11.32
C GLU A 118 -4.16 21.79 -9.89
N ILE A 119 -2.88 22.05 -9.57
CA ILE A 119 -2.35 21.93 -8.22
C ILE A 119 -3.11 22.84 -7.23
N VAL A 120 -3.42 24.08 -7.63
CA VAL A 120 -4.19 25.02 -6.81
C VAL A 120 -5.63 24.52 -6.63
N GLY A 121 -6.25 23.98 -7.68
CA GLY A 121 -7.61 23.43 -7.60
C GLY A 121 -7.72 22.11 -6.83
N ARG A 122 -6.64 21.33 -6.76
CA ARG A 122 -6.61 19.96 -6.21
C ARG A 122 -5.34 19.70 -5.40
N PRO A 123 -5.13 20.39 -4.27
CA PRO A 123 -3.89 20.28 -3.49
C PRO A 123 -3.64 18.88 -2.93
N PHE A 124 -4.67 18.04 -2.81
CA PHE A 124 -4.53 16.63 -2.41
C PHE A 124 -3.61 15.84 -3.35
N ILE A 125 -3.44 16.26 -4.61
CA ILE A 125 -2.52 15.62 -5.57
C ILE A 125 -1.07 15.72 -5.08
N ILE A 126 -0.68 16.86 -4.48
CA ILE A 126 0.65 17.02 -3.89
C ILE A 126 0.88 16.00 -2.77
N VAL A 127 -0.10 15.79 -1.90
CA VAL A 127 -0.01 14.81 -0.81
C VAL A 127 0.23 13.40 -1.38
N GLY A 128 -0.47 13.04 -2.46
CA GLY A 128 -0.28 11.79 -3.18
C GLY A 128 1.12 11.67 -3.81
N MET A 129 1.60 12.72 -4.47
CA MET A 129 2.95 12.76 -5.06
C MET A 129 4.04 12.61 -4.01
N VAL A 130 3.95 13.30 -2.87
CA VAL A 130 4.91 13.17 -1.77
C VAL A 130 4.91 11.74 -1.23
N ALA A 131 3.74 11.12 -1.07
CA ALA A 131 3.65 9.71 -0.65
C ALA A 131 4.30 8.76 -1.67
N LEU A 132 4.08 8.98 -2.97
CA LEU A 132 4.69 8.18 -4.04
C LEU A 132 6.21 8.35 -4.08
N LEU A 133 6.71 9.58 -4.02
CA LEU A 133 8.15 9.87 -3.97
C LEU A 133 8.80 9.22 -2.76
N ALA A 134 8.12 9.21 -1.61
CA ALA A 134 8.59 8.52 -0.42
C ALA A 134 8.55 6.98 -0.56
N LEU A 135 7.68 6.39 -1.39
CA LEU A 135 7.64 4.95 -1.67
C LEU A 135 8.82 4.48 -2.56
N ILE A 136 9.29 5.31 -3.50
CA ILE A 136 10.39 4.98 -4.43
C ILE A 136 11.62 4.39 -3.71
N PRO A 137 12.20 5.04 -2.68
CA PRO A 137 13.38 4.49 -2.01
C PRO A 137 13.09 3.15 -1.32
N LEU A 138 11.87 2.88 -0.83
CA LEU A 138 11.52 1.60 -0.22
C LEU A 138 11.48 0.50 -1.30
N ALA A 139 10.90 0.79 -2.47
CA ALA A 139 10.87 -0.15 -3.58
C ALA A 139 12.28 -0.48 -4.09
N VAL A 140 13.11 0.54 -4.35
CA VAL A 140 14.49 0.38 -4.84
C VAL A 140 15.36 -0.38 -3.83
N THR A 141 15.18 -0.14 -2.54
CA THR A 141 15.96 -0.80 -1.47
C THR A 141 15.34 -2.10 -0.97
N SER A 142 14.31 -2.62 -1.64
CA SER A 142 13.69 -3.90 -1.27
C SER A 142 14.53 -5.13 -1.62
N THR A 143 15.69 -5.02 -2.29
CA THR A 143 16.51 -6.18 -2.67
C THR A 143 17.39 -6.73 -1.54
N ASN A 144 17.70 -8.04 -1.59
CA ASN A 144 18.59 -8.68 -0.60
C ASN A 144 19.99 -8.06 -0.58
N ARG A 145 20.46 -7.54 -1.73
CA ARG A 145 21.74 -6.82 -1.84
C ARG A 145 21.69 -5.50 -1.07
N MET A 146 20.62 -4.71 -1.24
CA MET A 146 20.47 -3.43 -0.55
C MET A 146 20.21 -3.58 0.95
N MET A 147 19.45 -4.60 1.35
CA MET A 147 19.28 -4.96 2.77
C MET A 147 20.63 -5.21 3.45
N ARG A 148 21.50 -6.01 2.82
CA ARG A 148 22.85 -6.29 3.34
C ARG A 148 23.75 -5.05 3.31
N LYS A 149 23.71 -4.26 2.23
CA LYS A 149 24.54 -3.04 2.07
C LYS A 149 24.21 -1.95 3.10
N LEU A 150 22.93 -1.71 3.37
CA LEU A 150 22.47 -0.62 4.24
C LEU A 150 22.40 -1.00 5.72
N GLY A 151 22.33 -2.29 6.05
CA GLY A 151 22.31 -2.78 7.43
C GLY A 151 21.20 -2.11 8.27
N ARG A 152 21.57 -1.50 9.40
CA ARG A 152 20.61 -0.82 10.30
C ARG A 152 19.86 0.33 9.63
N ARG A 153 20.49 1.07 8.72
CA ARG A 153 19.86 2.20 8.00
C ARG A 153 18.69 1.76 7.13
N TRP A 154 18.70 0.51 6.66
CA TRP A 154 17.59 -0.07 5.89
C TRP A 154 16.29 -0.08 6.69
N GLN A 155 16.37 -0.42 7.99
CA GLN A 155 15.21 -0.45 8.86
C GLN A 155 14.65 0.96 9.08
N THR A 156 15.52 1.96 9.32
CA THR A 156 15.13 3.36 9.45
C THR A 156 14.45 3.88 8.19
N LEU A 157 15.03 3.61 7.01
CA LEU A 157 14.42 3.99 5.73
C LEU A 157 13.04 3.36 5.56
N HIS A 158 12.88 2.07 5.89
CA HIS A 158 11.59 1.39 5.78
C HIS A 158 10.57 1.79 6.87
N GLN A 159 10.94 2.63 7.84
CA GLN A 159 9.95 3.25 8.73
C GLN A 159 9.16 4.37 8.04
N LEU A 160 9.62 4.87 6.89
CA LEU A 160 8.84 5.81 6.06
C LEU A 160 7.48 5.25 5.63
N ILE A 161 7.28 3.92 5.69
CA ILE A 161 5.96 3.31 5.44
C ILE A 161 4.86 3.87 6.36
N TYR A 162 5.21 4.35 7.56
CA TYR A 162 4.24 4.95 8.49
C TYR A 162 3.77 6.34 8.05
N PRO A 163 4.66 7.33 7.80
CA PRO A 163 4.22 8.60 7.22
C PRO A 163 3.59 8.42 5.84
N ILE A 164 4.06 7.48 5.01
CA ILE A 164 3.42 7.16 3.72
C ILE A 164 1.97 6.72 3.92
N ALA A 165 1.68 5.88 4.92
CA ALA A 165 0.31 5.46 5.21
C ALA A 165 -0.58 6.61 5.68
N ILE A 166 -0.03 7.53 6.49
CA ILE A 166 -0.74 8.73 6.92
C ILE A 166 -1.05 9.61 5.70
N LEU A 167 -0.08 9.86 4.84
CA LEU A 167 -0.26 10.65 3.62
C LEU A 167 -1.24 10.00 2.65
N GLY A 168 -1.21 8.67 2.50
CA GLY A 168 -2.15 7.94 1.65
C GLY A 168 -3.60 8.06 2.13
N VAL A 169 -3.84 7.94 3.45
CA VAL A 169 -5.18 8.14 4.04
C VAL A 169 -5.61 9.59 3.93
N TRP A 170 -4.72 10.55 4.18
CA TRP A 170 -5.02 11.98 4.01
C TRP A 170 -5.37 12.30 2.56
N HIS A 171 -4.54 11.88 1.61
CA HIS A 171 -4.81 12.03 0.18
C HIS A 171 -6.21 11.51 -0.19
N TYR A 172 -6.56 10.31 0.27
CA TYR A 172 -7.88 9.73 0.02
C TYR A 172 -9.02 10.51 0.70
N TYR A 173 -8.86 10.90 1.96
CA TYR A 173 -9.86 11.69 2.69
C TYR A 173 -10.16 13.03 2.00
N TRP A 174 -9.12 13.73 1.54
CA TRP A 174 -9.28 15.04 0.89
C TRP A 174 -9.84 14.93 -0.53
N GLN A 175 -9.61 13.81 -1.21
CA GLN A 175 -10.14 13.57 -2.55
C GLN A 175 -11.67 13.33 -2.54
N VAL A 176 -12.22 12.73 -1.49
CA VAL A 176 -13.65 12.43 -1.40
C VAL A 176 -14.44 13.66 -0.95
N LYS A 177 -15.44 14.06 -1.75
CA LYS A 177 -16.24 15.26 -1.49
C LYS A 177 -17.57 15.03 -0.78
N ALA A 178 -18.13 13.81 -0.83
CA ALA A 178 -19.49 13.53 -0.38
C ALA A 178 -19.55 12.55 0.80
N ASP A 179 -18.99 11.34 0.65
CA ASP A 179 -19.05 10.31 1.69
C ASP A 179 -17.67 10.01 2.30
N VAL A 180 -17.38 10.67 3.42
CA VAL A 180 -16.11 10.49 4.14
C VAL A 180 -16.08 9.23 5.02
N ARG A 181 -17.15 8.43 5.11
CA ARG A 181 -17.21 7.24 5.97
C ARG A 181 -16.07 6.27 5.66
N GLU A 182 -15.85 5.99 4.38
CA GLU A 182 -14.85 5.03 3.98
C GLU A 182 -13.41 5.52 4.26
N PRO A 183 -13.01 6.75 3.91
CA PRO A 183 -11.74 7.33 4.39
C PRO A 183 -11.57 7.29 5.92
N LEU A 184 -12.63 7.55 6.69
CA LEU A 184 -12.58 7.50 8.15
C LEU A 184 -12.36 6.07 8.68
N ILE A 185 -12.88 5.04 8.01
CA ILE A 185 -12.56 3.64 8.33
C ILE A 185 -11.06 3.37 8.15
N TYR A 186 -10.45 3.84 7.04
CA TYR A 186 -9.00 3.72 6.86
C TYR A 186 -8.22 4.48 7.92
N ALA A 187 -8.66 5.70 8.29
CA ALA A 187 -8.04 6.48 9.34
C ALA A 187 -8.11 5.76 10.70
N GLY A 188 -9.27 5.22 11.07
CA GLY A 188 -9.46 4.43 12.29
C GLY A 188 -8.61 3.16 12.31
N LEU A 189 -8.58 2.43 11.19
CA LEU A 189 -7.75 1.23 11.05
C LEU A 189 -6.26 1.58 11.18
N LEU A 190 -5.79 2.63 10.51
CA LEU A 190 -4.42 3.10 10.61
C LEU A 190 -4.07 3.51 12.05
N ALA A 191 -4.95 4.27 12.71
CA ALA A 191 -4.78 4.69 14.09
C ALA A 191 -4.68 3.49 15.04
N ALA A 192 -5.55 2.48 14.89
CA ALA A 192 -5.51 1.24 15.66
C ALA A 192 -4.19 0.48 15.43
N LEU A 193 -3.75 0.36 14.17
CA LEU A 193 -2.50 -0.30 13.81
C LEU A 193 -1.26 0.43 14.36
N MET A 194 -1.28 1.76 14.40
CA MET A 194 -0.19 2.56 15.00
C MET A 194 -0.22 2.46 16.52
N GLY A 195 -1.39 2.58 17.14
CA GLY A 195 -1.58 2.42 18.58
C GLY A 195 -1.08 1.06 19.08
N TYR A 196 -1.42 -0.02 18.38
CA TYR A 196 -0.94 -1.37 18.70
C TYR A 196 0.59 -1.48 18.68
N ARG A 197 1.27 -0.81 17.74
CA ARG A 197 2.74 -0.80 17.69
C ARG A 197 3.36 -0.03 18.86
N ILE A 198 2.77 1.10 19.22
CA ILE A 198 3.23 1.91 20.36
C ILE A 198 3.07 1.09 21.65
N TRP A 199 1.92 0.44 21.83
CA TRP A 199 1.67 -0.46 22.95
C TRP A 199 2.68 -1.61 23.04
N LEU A 200 2.95 -2.29 21.92
CA LEU A 200 3.97 -3.35 21.88
C LEU A 200 5.38 -2.85 22.23
N ARG A 201 5.74 -1.63 21.80
CA ARG A 201 7.03 -1.03 22.16
C ARG A 201 7.11 -0.77 23.66
N ARG A 202 6.07 -0.16 24.25
CA ARG A 202 6.00 0.11 25.69
C ARG A 202 6.12 -1.18 26.52
N ARG A 203 5.41 -2.25 26.15
CA ARG A 203 5.49 -3.55 26.86
C ARG A 203 6.87 -4.20 26.84
N ARG A 204 7.71 -3.90 25.85
CA ARG A 204 9.09 -4.43 25.77
C ARG A 204 10.10 -3.56 26.51
N SER A 205 9.72 -2.35 26.88
CA SER A 205 10.55 -1.39 27.62
C SER A 205 10.22 -1.37 29.12
N SER A 206 9.15 -2.04 29.55
CA SER A 206 8.91 -2.34 30.96
C SER A 206 9.88 -3.44 31.41
N PRO A 207 10.68 -3.20 32.47
CA PRO A 207 11.66 -4.15 32.99
C PRO A 207 11.02 -5.45 33.52
#